data_AF-A0A4V6ETN5-F1
#
_entry.id   AF-A0A4V6ETN5-F1
#
_cell.length_a   1.000
_cell.length_b   1.000
_cell.length_c   1.000
_cell.angle_alpha   90.00
_cell.angle_beta   90.00
_cell.angle_gamma   90.00
#
_symmetry.space_group_name_H-M   'P 1'
#
loop_
_entity.id
_entity.type
_entity.pdbx_description
1 polymer ?
#
loop_
_entity_poly.entity_id
_entity_poly.type
_entity_poly.pdbx_seq_one_letter_code
_entity_poly.pdbx_strand_id
1 'polypeptide(L)'
;MSFNDLERGSSSRRSGPGGGGGGSGGGGSRKTPLPLYRDEVSNSLPPEFEKLTNKIGIQIFKINSNVTAIQKLVSLSSSNNTSAKAAAQDWSKRINDLIETTRELVKDATTDIKQLSTFPLGPANGAAKLTQGKLQRDFQTAALQFQRVQKEAVASTRAKLEQDKQKERQMLKSRNSQQLLIDAEESDRTSPSSGAEGGLQAEALDLVPEGPTQADLEYQESLITSREAEIREIESGVQELNEIFRDLGNIVQEQGGMIDNIEFNINSIADNTAGADRELVVAHEYQRRAGRRCIVLLLVVGFVVAIVVLAILG
;
A
#
# COMPACT_ATOMS: atom_id res chain seq x y z
N MET A 1 70.15 -48.37 -20.05
CA MET A 1 69.74 -47.02 -19.62
C MET A 1 69.76 -47.07 -18.09
N SER A 2 70.87 -46.70 -17.45
CA SER A 2 71.15 -45.31 -16.99
C SER A 2 69.96 -44.83 -16.15
N PHE A 3 70.00 -44.81 -14.82
CA PHE A 3 71.11 -44.72 -13.85
C PHE A 3 71.93 -43.43 -14.00
N ASN A 4 72.16 -42.82 -12.83
CA ASN A 4 72.82 -41.57 -12.51
C ASN A 4 71.92 -40.33 -12.47
N ASP A 5 71.54 -39.79 -11.32
CA ASP A 5 71.84 -40.04 -9.90
C ASP A 5 70.69 -39.28 -9.19
N LEU A 6 69.83 -39.76 -8.27
CA LEU A 6 70.03 -40.66 -7.13
C LEU A 6 71.47 -40.64 -6.65
N GLU A 7 71.84 -39.62 -5.88
CA GLU A 7 72.45 -39.77 -4.57
C GLU A 7 72.96 -38.43 -4.02
N ARG A 8 72.97 -38.38 -2.68
CA ARG A 8 73.54 -37.37 -1.77
C ARG A 8 72.62 -36.17 -1.52
N GLY A 9 72.08 -35.98 -0.33
CA GLY A 9 72.45 -36.49 1.00
C GLY A 9 72.06 -35.36 1.96
N SER A 10 70.98 -35.52 2.71
CA SER A 10 70.98 -35.97 4.11
C SER A 10 71.62 -34.99 5.11
N SER A 11 70.89 -34.84 6.23
CA SER A 11 71.30 -34.26 7.53
C SER A 11 71.49 -32.73 7.55
N SER A 12 70.98 -31.97 8.51
CA SER A 12 70.51 -32.31 9.86
C SER A 12 69.76 -31.11 10.45
N ARG A 13 68.59 -31.34 11.07
CA ARG A 13 68.14 -30.51 12.18
C ARG A 13 69.06 -30.80 13.37
N ARG A 14 69.71 -29.77 13.92
CA ARG A 14 70.17 -29.79 15.30
C ARG A 14 70.04 -28.42 15.94
N SER A 15 69.32 -28.45 17.05
CA SER A 15 69.12 -27.41 18.04
C SER A 15 70.44 -26.92 18.64
N GLY A 16 70.51 -25.63 18.96
CA GLY A 16 71.52 -25.03 19.83
C GLY A 16 70.99 -23.72 20.41
N PRO A 17 70.96 -23.56 21.74
CA PRO A 17 70.43 -22.37 22.42
C PRO A 17 71.54 -21.35 22.71
N GLY A 18 71.15 -20.09 22.85
CA GLY A 18 72.00 -18.98 23.30
C GLY A 18 71.38 -17.68 22.80
N GLY A 19 71.00 -16.69 23.60
CA GLY A 19 71.51 -16.32 24.90
C GLY A 19 71.97 -14.86 24.80
N GLY A 20 71.11 -13.93 25.23
CA GLY A 20 71.46 -12.62 25.77
C GLY A 20 72.03 -11.54 24.84
N GLY A 21 71.65 -10.30 25.13
CA GLY A 21 72.48 -9.12 24.84
C GLY A 21 71.78 -8.05 24.00
N GLY A 22 71.38 -6.97 24.68
CA GLY A 22 70.75 -5.81 24.07
C GLY A 22 71.67 -4.99 23.16
N GLY A 23 71.04 -4.10 22.40
CA GLY A 23 71.71 -3.13 21.55
C GLY A 23 70.73 -2.08 21.03
N SER A 24 70.85 -0.88 21.57
CA SER A 24 70.18 0.36 21.17
C SER A 24 70.67 0.86 19.80
N GLY A 25 69.82 1.63 19.11
CA GLY A 25 70.13 2.41 17.90
C GLY A 25 69.28 1.95 16.71
N GLY A 26 68.58 2.77 15.95
CA GLY A 26 68.57 4.22 15.77
C GLY A 26 68.08 4.48 14.33
N GLY A 27 67.14 5.42 14.17
CA GLY A 27 66.77 6.18 12.97
C GLY A 27 66.88 5.55 11.57
N GLY A 28 65.76 5.50 10.84
CA GLY A 28 65.78 5.23 9.40
C GLY A 28 64.42 5.28 8.72
N SER A 29 63.80 6.46 8.68
CA SER A 29 62.58 6.74 7.91
C SER A 29 62.77 6.44 6.43
N ARG A 30 62.39 5.25 5.96
CA ARG A 30 62.15 5.00 4.53
C ARG A 30 60.70 5.36 4.22
N LYS A 31 60.52 6.59 3.75
CA LYS A 31 59.30 7.05 3.07
C LYS A 31 59.19 6.31 1.73
N THR A 32 58.62 5.12 1.72
CA THR A 32 57.98 4.61 0.50
C THR A 32 56.71 5.43 0.30
N PRO A 33 56.54 6.17 -0.81
CA PRO A 33 55.27 6.83 -1.07
C PRO A 33 54.24 5.72 -1.25
N LEU A 34 53.30 5.62 -0.32
CA LEU A 34 52.09 4.84 -0.51
C LEU A 34 51.41 5.37 -1.78
N PRO A 35 50.90 4.50 -2.67
CA PRO A 35 50.05 4.97 -3.75
C PRO A 35 48.76 5.46 -3.11
N LEU A 36 48.66 6.76 -2.83
CA LEU A 36 47.41 7.43 -2.53
C LEU A 36 46.65 7.62 -3.85
N TYR A 37 46.19 6.50 -4.40
CA TYR A 37 45.01 6.47 -5.23
C TYR A 37 44.12 5.36 -4.66
N ARG A 38 43.63 5.60 -3.45
CA ARG A 38 42.33 5.05 -3.09
C ARG A 38 41.38 5.81 -3.99
N ASP A 39 40.91 5.17 -5.06
CA ASP A 39 39.62 5.54 -5.61
C ASP A 39 38.69 5.58 -4.40
N GLU A 40 38.32 6.78 -3.98
CA GLU A 40 37.08 7.00 -3.27
C GLU A 40 36.01 6.55 -4.28
N VAL A 41 35.83 5.23 -4.39
CA VAL A 41 34.65 4.63 -4.99
C VAL A 41 33.55 5.21 -4.14
N SER A 42 32.97 6.29 -4.63
CA SER A 42 31.81 6.89 -4.03
C SER A 42 30.86 5.72 -3.86
N ASN A 43 30.61 5.35 -2.61
CA ASN A 43 29.68 4.31 -2.22
C ASN A 43 28.23 4.77 -2.50
N SER A 44 28.06 5.67 -3.47
CA SER A 44 26.84 6.23 -4.00
C SER A 44 26.15 5.11 -4.75
N LEU A 45 24.95 4.79 -4.28
CA LEU A 45 24.07 3.86 -4.96
C LEU A 45 23.86 4.35 -6.41
N PRO A 46 23.66 3.45 -7.37
CA PRO A 46 23.33 3.84 -8.73
C PRO A 46 22.13 4.80 -8.72
N PRO A 47 22.16 5.92 -9.46
CA PRO A 47 21.10 6.93 -9.40
C PRO A 47 19.74 6.36 -9.82
N GLU A 48 19.73 5.37 -10.71
CA GLU A 48 18.51 4.64 -11.10
C GLU A 48 17.97 3.75 -9.97
N PHE A 49 18.84 3.15 -9.16
CA PHE A 49 18.45 2.41 -7.97
C PHE A 49 17.84 3.35 -6.92
N GLU A 50 18.45 4.50 -6.68
CA GLU A 50 17.91 5.50 -5.74
C GLU A 50 16.54 6.02 -6.19
N LYS A 51 16.35 6.32 -7.48
CA LYS A 51 15.04 6.72 -8.02
C LYS A 51 13.99 5.62 -7.81
N LEU A 52 14.33 4.37 -8.12
CA LEU A 52 13.40 3.24 -7.99
C LEU A 52 13.02 2.99 -6.54
N THR A 53 13.99 2.96 -5.63
CA THR A 53 13.76 2.79 -4.19
C THR A 53 12.89 3.92 -3.61
N ASN A 54 13.13 5.18 -3.99
CA ASN A 54 12.32 6.31 -3.57
C ASN A 54 10.88 6.21 -4.09
N LYS A 55 10.70 5.85 -5.36
CA LYS A 55 9.38 5.65 -5.97
C LYS A 55 8.57 4.58 -5.23
N ILE A 56 9.20 3.43 -4.96
CA ILE A 56 8.59 2.31 -4.21
C ILE A 56 8.24 2.76 -2.79
N GLY A 57 9.14 3.46 -2.10
CA GLY A 57 8.86 3.99 -0.76
C GLY A 57 7.62 4.90 -0.73
N ILE A 58 7.46 5.78 -1.72
CA ILE A 58 6.28 6.64 -1.86
C ILE A 58 5.01 5.81 -2.11
N GLN A 59 5.06 4.79 -2.97
CA GLN A 59 3.91 3.93 -3.22
C GLN A 59 3.48 3.18 -1.96
N ILE A 60 4.43 2.56 -1.23
CA ILE A 60 4.15 1.86 0.03
C ILE A 60 3.50 2.80 1.05
N PHE A 61 4.01 4.03 1.17
CA PHE A 61 3.44 5.04 2.05
C PHE A 61 1.98 5.36 1.68
N LYS A 62 1.71 5.61 0.40
CA LYS A 62 0.35 5.90 -0.08
C LYS A 62 -0.60 4.73 0.16
N ILE A 63 -0.14 3.50 -0.06
CA ILE A 63 -0.92 2.28 0.23
C ILE A 63 -1.31 2.27 1.71
N ASN A 64 -0.33 2.41 2.63
CA ASN A 64 -0.59 2.40 4.06
C ASN A 64 -1.53 3.54 4.52
N SER A 65 -1.38 4.73 3.94
CA SER A 65 -2.27 5.86 4.19
C SER A 65 -3.71 5.56 3.76
N ASN A 66 -3.90 5.04 2.54
CA ASN A 66 -5.21 4.65 2.06
C ASN A 66 -5.82 3.51 2.89
N VAL A 67 -5.03 2.51 3.29
CA VAL A 67 -5.46 1.42 4.19
C VAL A 67 -6.03 1.98 5.49
N THR A 68 -5.33 2.92 6.12
CA THR A 68 -5.78 3.58 7.35
C THR A 68 -7.07 4.38 7.12
N ALA A 69 -7.16 5.10 6.00
CA ALA A 69 -8.36 5.83 5.63
C ALA A 69 -9.55 4.89 5.43
N ILE A 70 -9.39 3.78 4.70
CA ILE A 70 -10.45 2.79 4.48
C ILE A 70 -10.90 2.20 5.82
N GLN A 71 -9.99 1.80 6.72
CA GLN A 71 -10.35 1.30 8.06
C GLN A 71 -11.21 2.30 8.84
N LYS A 72 -10.83 3.57 8.82
CA LYS A 72 -11.60 4.63 9.48
C LYS A 72 -12.99 4.79 8.85
N LEU A 73 -13.07 4.75 7.53
CA LEU A 73 -14.35 4.84 6.82
C LEU A 73 -15.25 3.63 7.07
N VAL A 74 -14.70 2.42 7.10
CA VAL A 74 -15.44 1.17 7.37
C VAL A 74 -15.97 1.16 8.80
N SER A 75 -15.17 1.60 9.78
CA SER A 75 -15.62 1.71 11.17
C SER A 75 -16.70 2.78 11.37
N LEU A 76 -16.57 3.94 10.71
CA LEU A 76 -17.61 4.98 10.69
C LEU A 76 -18.89 4.48 10.00
N SER A 77 -18.74 3.79 8.88
CA SER A 77 -19.81 3.19 8.09
C SER A 77 -20.61 2.15 8.90
N SER A 78 -19.94 1.43 9.81
CA SER A 78 -20.55 0.43 10.68
C SER A 78 -21.18 1.01 11.95
N SER A 79 -20.92 2.29 12.27
CA SER A 79 -21.49 2.96 13.44
C SER A 79 -22.95 3.35 13.17
N ASN A 80 -23.88 2.83 13.99
CA ASN A 80 -25.34 2.93 13.83
C ASN A 80 -25.94 4.34 14.03
N ASN A 81 -25.15 5.42 13.99
CA ASN A 81 -25.69 6.77 14.21
C ASN A 81 -26.53 7.22 13.01
N THR A 82 -27.84 7.38 13.26
CA THR A 82 -28.92 7.43 12.27
C THR A 82 -29.09 8.76 11.53
N SER A 83 -28.34 9.82 11.86
CA SER A 83 -28.46 11.12 11.16
C SER A 83 -27.80 11.15 9.76
N ALA A 84 -27.18 10.05 9.34
CA ALA A 84 -26.23 9.99 8.25
C ALA A 84 -26.76 9.26 7.00
N LYS A 85 -28.05 9.35 6.62
CA LYS A 85 -28.53 8.69 5.39
C LYS A 85 -27.85 9.25 4.12
N ALA A 86 -27.62 10.57 4.07
CA ALA A 86 -26.83 11.23 3.02
C ALA A 86 -25.32 10.94 3.16
N ALA A 87 -24.78 11.02 4.38
CA ALA A 87 -23.37 10.74 4.63
C ALA A 87 -23.00 9.24 4.43
N ALA A 88 -23.95 8.31 4.58
CA ALA A 88 -23.73 6.88 4.35
C ALA A 88 -23.38 6.58 2.89
N GLN A 89 -23.96 7.32 1.94
CA GLN A 89 -23.64 7.20 0.52
C GLN A 89 -22.26 7.80 0.20
N ASP A 90 -21.89 8.90 0.87
CA ASP A 90 -20.59 9.55 0.70
C ASP A 90 -19.42 8.64 1.14
N TRP A 91 -19.58 7.89 2.24
CA TRP A 91 -18.49 7.03 2.74
C TRP A 91 -18.26 5.80 1.86
N SER A 92 -19.32 5.15 1.34
CA SER A 92 -19.19 3.98 0.46
C SER A 92 -18.45 4.33 -0.82
N LYS A 93 -18.86 5.41 -1.51
CA LYS A 93 -18.15 5.89 -2.71
C LYS A 93 -16.67 6.14 -2.43
N ARG A 94 -16.38 6.80 -1.31
CA ARG A 94 -15.00 7.14 -0.90
C ARG A 94 -14.18 5.91 -0.52
N ILE A 95 -14.81 4.88 0.04
CA ILE A 95 -14.17 3.57 0.27
C ILE A 95 -13.80 2.94 -1.08
N ASN A 96 -14.70 2.92 -2.06
CA ASN A 96 -14.41 2.34 -3.38
C ASN A 96 -13.32 3.10 -4.13
N ASP A 97 -13.37 4.44 -4.15
CA ASP A 97 -12.33 5.26 -4.75
C ASP A 97 -10.95 4.96 -4.11
N LEU A 98 -10.91 4.79 -2.78
CA LEU A 98 -9.68 4.41 -2.08
C LEU A 98 -9.24 2.97 -2.39
N ILE A 99 -10.17 2.02 -2.52
CA ILE A 99 -9.86 0.64 -2.89
C ILE A 99 -9.25 0.61 -4.29
N GLU A 100 -9.86 1.27 -5.27
CA GLU A 100 -9.36 1.25 -6.66
C GLU A 100 -8.01 1.98 -6.78
N THR A 101 -7.87 3.17 -6.19
CA THR A 101 -6.58 3.88 -6.21
C THR A 101 -5.47 3.10 -5.48
N THR A 102 -5.79 2.39 -4.40
CA THR A 102 -4.81 1.54 -3.70
C THR A 102 -4.45 0.32 -4.52
N ARG A 103 -5.41 -0.27 -5.22
CA ARG A 103 -5.20 -1.40 -6.14
C ARG A 103 -4.25 -1.01 -7.28
N GLU A 104 -4.44 0.15 -7.90
CA GLU A 104 -3.50 0.68 -8.90
C GLU A 104 -2.09 0.87 -8.31
N LEU A 105 -1.97 1.47 -7.12
CA LEU A 105 -0.68 1.62 -6.44
C LEU A 105 0.01 0.28 -6.16
N VAL A 106 -0.75 -0.75 -5.77
CA VAL A 106 -0.22 -2.10 -5.53
C VAL A 106 0.29 -2.72 -6.84
N LYS A 107 -0.41 -2.56 -7.97
CA LYS A 107 0.07 -3.01 -9.28
C LYS A 107 1.37 -2.35 -9.70
N ASP A 108 1.42 -1.03 -9.59
CA ASP A 108 2.60 -0.24 -9.96
C ASP A 108 3.79 -0.63 -9.08
N ALA A 109 3.58 -0.70 -7.77
CA ALA A 109 4.61 -1.12 -6.81
C ALA A 109 5.06 -2.57 -7.05
N THR A 110 4.17 -3.47 -7.47
CA THR A 110 4.55 -4.85 -7.83
C THR A 110 5.51 -4.86 -9.02
N THR A 111 5.24 -4.04 -10.04
CA THR A 111 6.11 -3.92 -11.21
C THR A 111 7.47 -3.34 -10.82
N ASP A 112 7.47 -2.27 -10.02
CA ASP A 112 8.69 -1.62 -9.55
C ASP A 112 9.50 -2.55 -8.62
N ILE A 113 8.86 -3.35 -7.78
CA ILE A 113 9.49 -4.36 -6.92
C ILE A 113 10.14 -5.48 -7.74
N LYS A 114 9.50 -5.93 -8.83
CA LYS A 114 10.11 -6.90 -9.78
C LYS A 114 11.34 -6.32 -10.47
N GLN A 115 11.31 -5.05 -10.82
CA GLN A 115 12.49 -4.35 -11.37
C GLN A 115 13.59 -4.23 -10.31
N LEU A 116 13.22 -3.91 -9.06
CA LEU A 116 14.16 -3.80 -7.96
C LEU A 116 14.79 -5.16 -7.64
N SER A 117 14.02 -6.26 -7.75
CA SER A 117 14.53 -7.61 -7.47
C SER A 117 15.56 -8.08 -8.48
N THR A 118 15.40 -7.66 -9.74
CA THR A 118 16.29 -8.03 -10.87
C THR A 118 17.41 -7.02 -11.11
N PHE A 119 17.48 -5.95 -10.30
CA PHE A 119 18.47 -4.89 -10.48
C PHE A 119 19.90 -5.44 -10.29
N PRO A 120 20.84 -5.21 -11.24
CA PRO A 120 22.17 -5.77 -11.17
C PRO A 120 22.99 -5.07 -10.08
N LEU A 121 23.00 -5.64 -8.88
CA LEU A 121 23.82 -5.18 -7.77
C LEU A 121 25.17 -5.91 -7.75
N GLY A 122 26.26 -5.14 -7.84
CA GLY A 122 27.61 -5.68 -7.69
C GLY A 122 27.86 -6.28 -6.30
N PRO A 123 28.87 -7.16 -6.14
CA PRO A 123 29.17 -7.84 -4.88
C PRO A 123 29.52 -6.89 -3.71
N ALA A 124 29.92 -5.64 -4.01
CA ALA A 124 30.26 -4.62 -3.01
C ALA A 124 29.05 -3.84 -2.45
N ASN A 125 27.84 -4.00 -3.01
CA ASN A 125 26.69 -3.15 -2.69
C ASN A 125 25.80 -3.73 -1.57
N GLY A 126 26.39 -4.02 -0.41
CA GLY A 126 25.68 -4.61 0.74
C GLY A 126 24.49 -3.77 1.23
N ALA A 127 24.65 -2.44 1.28
CA ALA A 127 23.58 -1.52 1.66
C ALA A 127 22.40 -1.53 0.67
N ALA A 128 22.69 -1.62 -0.64
CA ALA A 128 21.66 -1.70 -1.67
C ALA A 128 20.81 -2.97 -1.53
N LYS A 129 21.47 -4.11 -1.28
CA LYS A 129 20.78 -5.40 -1.04
C LYS A 129 19.88 -5.36 0.19
N LEU A 130 20.33 -4.70 1.27
CA LEU A 130 19.53 -4.50 2.47
C LEU A 130 18.28 -3.64 2.17
N THR A 131 18.46 -2.52 1.45
CA THR A 131 17.35 -1.64 1.05
C THR A 131 16.35 -2.37 0.15
N GLN A 132 16.83 -3.16 -0.81
CA GLN A 132 16.00 -4.02 -1.66
C GLN A 132 15.15 -4.99 -0.83
N GLY A 133 15.77 -5.77 0.06
CA GLY A 133 15.05 -6.73 0.91
C GLY A 133 14.12 -6.06 1.94
N LYS A 134 14.43 -4.83 2.38
CA LYS A 134 13.53 -4.05 3.24
C LYS A 134 12.28 -3.62 2.47
N LEU A 135 12.44 -2.99 1.29
CA LEU A 135 11.31 -2.50 0.50
C LEU A 135 10.38 -3.63 0.05
N GLN A 136 10.91 -4.81 -0.27
CA GLN A 136 10.11 -5.99 -0.58
C GLN A 136 9.24 -6.43 0.60
N ARG A 137 9.80 -6.51 1.81
CA ARG A 137 9.05 -6.86 3.02
C ARG A 137 8.03 -5.82 3.41
N ASP A 138 8.39 -4.54 3.32
CA ASP A 138 7.49 -3.42 3.62
C ASP A 138 6.31 -3.41 2.63
N PHE A 139 6.58 -3.63 1.33
CA PHE A 139 5.54 -3.74 0.32
C PHE A 139 4.60 -4.93 0.56
N GLN A 140 5.16 -6.11 0.84
CA GLN A 140 4.36 -7.30 1.14
C GLN A 140 3.44 -7.07 2.35
N THR A 141 3.96 -6.42 3.39
CA THR A 141 3.18 -6.07 4.59
C THR A 141 2.04 -5.11 4.24
N ALA A 142 2.33 -4.04 3.50
CA ALA A 142 1.32 -3.06 3.07
C ALA A 142 0.23 -3.70 2.19
N ALA A 143 0.62 -4.55 1.25
CA ALA A 143 -0.31 -5.27 0.38
C ALA A 143 -1.22 -6.22 1.17
N LEU A 144 -0.68 -6.97 2.16
CA LEU A 144 -1.47 -7.87 3.01
C LEU A 144 -2.48 -7.10 3.86
N GLN A 145 -2.07 -5.95 4.40
CA GLN A 145 -2.97 -5.09 5.16
C GLN A 145 -4.09 -4.54 4.28
N PHE A 146 -3.75 -4.12 3.05
CA PHE A 146 -4.76 -3.72 2.08
C PHE A 146 -5.76 -4.84 1.78
N GLN A 147 -5.29 -6.07 1.53
CA GLN A 147 -6.17 -7.21 1.31
C GLN A 147 -7.11 -7.46 2.50
N ARG A 148 -6.61 -7.35 3.74
CA ARG A 148 -7.42 -7.50 4.94
C ARG A 148 -8.53 -6.47 5.02
N VAL A 149 -8.19 -5.20 4.78
CA VAL A 149 -9.14 -4.08 4.85
C VAL A 149 -10.14 -4.13 3.71
N GLN A 150 -9.74 -4.59 2.52
CA GLN A 150 -10.63 -4.84 1.40
C GLN A 150 -11.68 -5.91 1.75
N LYS A 151 -11.27 -7.02 2.40
CA LYS A 151 -12.20 -8.05 2.89
C LYS A 151 -13.15 -7.51 3.96
N GLU A 152 -12.65 -6.66 4.86
CA GLU A 152 -13.47 -6.01 5.89
C GLU A 152 -14.51 -5.06 5.29
N ALA A 153 -14.12 -4.28 4.27
CA ALA A 153 -15.03 -3.43 3.53
C ALA A 153 -16.16 -4.24 2.86
N VAL A 154 -15.82 -5.35 2.19
CA VAL A 154 -16.83 -6.27 1.61
C VAL A 154 -17.77 -6.83 2.67
N ALA A 155 -17.23 -7.26 3.82
CA ALA A 155 -18.05 -7.78 4.91
C ALA A 155 -19.02 -6.72 5.45
N SER A 156 -18.55 -5.47 5.61
CA SER A 156 -19.38 -4.34 6.04
C SER A 156 -20.48 -4.02 5.00
N THR A 157 -20.13 -3.94 3.71
CA THR A 157 -21.10 -3.70 2.63
C THR A 157 -22.14 -4.82 2.54
N ARG A 158 -21.73 -6.09 2.69
CA ARG A 158 -22.63 -7.25 2.77
C ARG A 158 -23.60 -7.18 3.94
N ALA A 159 -23.12 -6.80 5.13
CA ALA A 159 -23.99 -6.66 6.30
C ALA A 159 -25.08 -5.61 6.05
N LYS A 160 -24.74 -4.50 5.38
CA LYS A 160 -25.72 -3.48 5.03
C LYS A 160 -26.65 -3.90 3.88
N LEU A 161 -26.16 -4.66 2.91
CA LEU A 161 -26.98 -5.25 1.86
C LEU A 161 -28.05 -6.17 2.45
N GLU A 162 -27.68 -7.00 3.42
CA GLU A 162 -28.63 -7.87 4.13
C GLU A 162 -29.68 -7.04 4.90
N GLN A 163 -29.26 -5.97 5.57
CA GLN A 163 -30.20 -5.05 6.22
C GLN A 163 -31.18 -4.41 5.22
N ASP A 164 -30.71 -4.02 4.05
CA ASP A 164 -31.53 -3.42 3.01
C ASP A 164 -32.50 -4.43 2.39
N LYS A 165 -32.08 -5.66 2.14
CA LYS A 165 -32.96 -6.77 1.73
C LYS A 165 -34.01 -7.09 2.78
N GLN A 166 -33.67 -7.00 4.07
CA GLN A 166 -34.64 -7.18 5.15
C GLN A 166 -35.69 -6.07 5.18
N LYS A 167 -35.28 -4.81 4.96
CA LYS A 167 -36.22 -3.67 4.85
C LYS A 167 -37.13 -3.83 3.64
N GLU A 168 -36.59 -4.19 2.48
CA GLU A 168 -37.37 -4.48 1.28
C GLU A 168 -38.42 -5.57 1.55
N ARG A 169 -38.01 -6.68 2.18
CA ARG A 169 -38.93 -7.77 2.53
C ARG A 169 -40.01 -7.33 3.52
N GLN A 170 -39.71 -6.41 4.44
CA GLN A 170 -40.71 -5.82 5.34
C GLN A 170 -41.67 -4.91 4.57
N MET A 171 -41.16 -4.09 3.65
CA MET A 171 -41.97 -3.21 2.79
C MET A 171 -42.92 -3.99 1.88
N LEU A 172 -42.45 -5.09 1.29
CA LEU A 172 -43.30 -5.97 0.48
C LEU A 172 -44.40 -6.65 1.31
N LYS A 173 -44.08 -7.06 2.55
CA LYS A 173 -45.07 -7.65 3.46
C LYS A 173 -46.14 -6.65 3.88
N SER A 174 -45.77 -5.42 4.23
CA SER A 174 -46.74 -4.39 4.60
C SER A 174 -47.63 -4.00 3.42
N ARG A 175 -47.06 -3.86 2.22
CA ARG A 175 -47.83 -3.60 1.00
C ARG A 175 -48.82 -4.72 0.68
N ASN A 176 -48.38 -5.98 0.77
CA ASN A 176 -49.27 -7.12 0.52
C ASN A 176 -50.37 -7.24 1.59
N SER A 177 -50.04 -6.97 2.86
CA SER A 177 -51.05 -6.94 3.93
C SER A 177 -52.09 -5.83 3.71
N GLN A 178 -51.67 -4.67 3.22
CA GLN A 178 -52.57 -3.57 2.86
C GLN A 178 -53.46 -3.94 1.67
N GLN A 179 -52.91 -4.60 0.65
CA GLN A 179 -53.68 -5.11 -0.48
C GLN A 179 -54.76 -6.11 -0.04
N LEU A 180 -54.42 -7.04 0.88
CA LEU A 180 -55.36 -8.02 1.45
C LEU A 180 -56.48 -7.38 2.27
N LEU A 181 -56.19 -6.30 3.01
CA LEU A 181 -57.19 -5.54 3.76
C LEU A 181 -58.20 -4.87 2.81
N ILE A 182 -57.71 -4.26 1.73
CA ILE A 182 -58.53 -3.61 0.71
C ILE A 182 -59.44 -4.62 0.00
N ASP A 183 -58.90 -5.78 -0.40
CA ASP A 183 -59.64 -6.84 -1.11
C ASP A 183 -60.74 -7.49 -0.22
N ALA A 184 -60.50 -7.56 1.09
CA ALA A 184 -61.48 -8.03 2.07
C ALA A 184 -62.64 -7.03 2.29
N GLU A 185 -62.37 -5.72 2.32
CA GLU A 185 -63.40 -4.68 2.40
C GLU A 185 -64.24 -4.59 1.11
N GLU A 186 -63.63 -4.79 -0.06
CA GLU A 186 -64.34 -4.77 -1.34
C GLU A 186 -65.29 -5.98 -1.49
N SER A 187 -64.87 -7.16 -0.99
CA SER A 187 -65.71 -8.35 -0.95
C SER A 187 -66.96 -8.19 -0.07
N ASP A 188 -66.85 -7.50 1.07
CA ASP A 188 -67.98 -7.28 2.01
C ASP A 188 -69.03 -6.30 1.46
N ARG A 189 -68.61 -5.34 0.61
CA ARG A 189 -69.52 -4.38 -0.06
C ARG A 189 -70.39 -4.99 -1.17
N THR A 190 -70.10 -6.20 -1.64
CA THR A 190 -70.85 -6.86 -2.72
C THR A 190 -72.00 -7.74 -2.22
N SER A 191 -72.20 -7.87 -0.90
CA SER A 191 -73.32 -8.60 -0.31
C SER A 191 -74.46 -7.65 0.12
N PRO A 192 -75.68 -7.74 -0.47
CA PRO A 192 -76.80 -6.93 -0.04
C PRO A 192 -77.45 -7.57 1.19
N SER A 193 -76.99 -7.25 2.39
CA SER A 193 -77.72 -7.57 3.62
C SER A 193 -77.98 -6.31 4.45
N SER A 194 -79.26 -5.95 4.49
CA SER A 194 -79.93 -5.05 5.41
C SER A 194 -79.57 -5.28 6.88
N GLY A 195 -79.12 -4.24 7.57
CA GLY A 195 -78.97 -4.26 9.04
C GLY A 195 -78.27 -3.01 9.54
N ALA A 196 -78.99 -2.16 10.27
CA ALA A 196 -78.59 -0.83 10.67
C ALA A 196 -77.59 -0.82 11.85
N GLU A 197 -76.28 -0.77 11.60
CA GLU A 197 -75.25 -0.44 12.62
C GLU A 197 -74.00 0.29 12.04
N GLY A 198 -74.17 1.12 10.99
CA GLY A 198 -73.07 1.75 10.25
C GLY A 198 -72.37 2.95 10.90
N GLY A 199 -72.53 3.20 12.20
CA GLY A 199 -72.06 4.43 12.85
C GLY A 199 -70.65 4.39 13.47
N LEU A 200 -70.11 3.20 13.77
CA LEU A 200 -68.89 3.05 14.58
C LEU A 200 -67.64 2.68 13.77
N GLN A 201 -67.76 2.42 12.47
CA GLN A 201 -66.68 1.88 11.65
C GLN A 201 -65.99 2.92 10.75
N ALA A 202 -66.63 4.06 10.50
CA ALA A 202 -66.07 5.13 9.67
C ALA A 202 -64.88 5.85 10.34
N GLU A 203 -64.76 5.81 11.67
CA GLU A 203 -63.69 6.47 12.42
C GLU A 203 -62.43 5.59 12.56
N ALA A 204 -62.49 4.33 12.10
CA ALA A 204 -61.33 3.41 12.09
C ALA A 204 -60.55 3.43 10.76
N LEU A 205 -61.10 4.02 9.69
CA LEU A 205 -60.45 4.08 8.37
C LEU A 205 -59.31 5.11 8.28
N ASP A 206 -59.32 6.15 9.12
CA ASP A 206 -58.32 7.23 9.08
C ASP A 206 -56.97 6.83 9.73
N LEU A 207 -56.89 5.62 10.31
CA LEU A 207 -55.70 5.11 10.99
C LEU A 207 -54.97 3.98 10.24
N VAL A 208 -55.35 3.63 9.00
CA VAL A 208 -54.58 2.65 8.23
C VAL A 208 -53.21 3.29 7.92
N PRO A 209 -52.10 2.75 8.45
CA PRO A 209 -50.78 3.30 8.12
C PRO A 209 -50.59 3.22 6.61
N GLU A 210 -50.31 4.35 5.95
CA GLU A 210 -49.92 4.34 4.53
C GLU A 210 -48.77 3.34 4.35
N GLY A 211 -48.96 2.37 3.46
CA GLY A 211 -47.93 1.40 3.13
C GLY A 211 -46.79 2.09 2.36
N PRO A 212 -45.65 1.41 2.16
CA PRO A 212 -44.56 1.95 1.35
C PRO A 212 -45.05 2.23 -0.08
N THR A 213 -44.67 3.39 -0.62
CA THR A 213 -45.04 3.79 -1.98
C THR A 213 -44.25 2.96 -3.02
N GLN A 214 -44.71 2.96 -4.28
CA GLN A 214 -43.97 2.34 -5.38
C GLN A 214 -42.57 2.95 -5.55
N ALA A 215 -42.43 4.26 -5.33
CA ALA A 215 -41.14 4.95 -5.38
C ALA A 215 -40.19 4.51 -4.26
N ASP A 216 -40.72 4.19 -3.06
CA ASP A 216 -39.90 3.66 -1.96
C ASP A 216 -39.33 2.28 -2.28
N LEU A 217 -40.12 1.42 -2.94
CA LEU A 217 -39.68 0.10 -3.38
C LEU A 217 -38.60 0.19 -4.46
N GLU A 218 -38.82 1.01 -5.49
CA GLU A 218 -37.84 1.24 -6.57
C GLU A 218 -36.53 1.82 -6.04
N TYR A 219 -36.61 2.78 -5.11
CA TYR A 219 -35.42 3.30 -4.43
C TYR A 219 -34.68 2.21 -3.67
N GLN A 220 -35.39 1.36 -2.91
CA GLN A 220 -34.77 0.27 -2.16
C GLN A 220 -34.11 -0.77 -3.07
N GLU A 221 -34.74 -1.14 -4.19
CA GLU A 221 -34.19 -2.05 -5.19
C GLU A 221 -32.93 -1.49 -5.85
N SER A 222 -32.93 -0.19 -6.17
CA SER A 222 -31.77 0.50 -6.73
C SER A 222 -30.57 0.49 -5.77
N LEU A 223 -30.82 0.70 -4.47
CA LEU A 223 -29.79 0.63 -3.43
C LEU A 223 -29.19 -0.77 -3.31
N ILE A 224 -30.03 -1.80 -3.36
CA ILE A 224 -29.60 -3.21 -3.30
C ILE A 224 -28.72 -3.52 -4.51
N THR A 225 -29.17 -3.17 -5.72
CA THR A 225 -28.42 -3.38 -6.96
C THR A 225 -27.06 -2.70 -6.94
N SER A 226 -27.02 -1.44 -6.48
CA SER A 226 -25.77 -0.66 -6.36
C SER A 226 -24.76 -1.33 -5.42
N ARG A 227 -25.21 -1.79 -4.24
CA ARG A 227 -24.35 -2.49 -3.27
C ARG A 227 -23.85 -3.84 -3.79
N GLU A 228 -24.68 -4.56 -4.55
CA GLU A 228 -24.26 -5.82 -5.16
C GLU A 228 -23.17 -5.60 -6.22
N ALA A 229 -23.29 -4.53 -7.01
CA ALA A 229 -22.25 -4.13 -7.96
C ALA A 229 -20.94 -3.76 -7.25
N GLU A 230 -21.02 -2.96 -6.18
CA GLU A 230 -19.88 -2.60 -5.33
C GLU A 230 -19.17 -3.84 -4.77
N ILE A 231 -19.91 -4.82 -4.24
CA ILE A 231 -19.33 -6.06 -3.73
C ILE A 231 -18.57 -6.80 -4.83
N ARG A 232 -19.16 -6.95 -6.03
CA ARG A 232 -18.54 -7.68 -7.15
C ARG A 232 -17.24 -7.01 -7.61
N GLU A 233 -17.22 -5.69 -7.66
CA GLU A 233 -16.03 -4.91 -8.02
C GLU A 233 -14.89 -5.15 -7.03
N ILE A 234 -15.19 -5.04 -5.73
CA ILE A 234 -14.18 -5.27 -4.69
C ILE A 234 -13.71 -6.73 -4.69
N GLU A 235 -14.60 -7.71 -4.89
CA GLU A 235 -14.24 -9.13 -4.96
C GLU A 235 -13.31 -9.47 -6.14
N SER A 236 -13.55 -8.85 -7.30
CA SER A 236 -12.65 -8.93 -8.45
C SER A 236 -11.25 -8.41 -8.08
N GLY A 237 -11.19 -7.27 -7.38
CA GLY A 237 -9.93 -6.74 -6.84
C GLY A 237 -9.21 -7.69 -5.87
N VAL A 238 -9.94 -8.43 -5.03
CA VAL A 238 -9.34 -9.43 -4.12
C VAL A 238 -8.70 -10.58 -4.89
N GLN A 239 -9.32 -11.03 -6.00
CA GLN A 239 -8.77 -12.09 -6.84
C GLN A 239 -7.45 -11.64 -7.48
N GLU A 240 -7.42 -10.42 -8.01
CA GLU A 240 -6.21 -9.86 -8.61
C GLU A 240 -5.08 -9.67 -7.58
N LEU A 241 -5.39 -9.25 -6.35
CA LEU A 241 -4.40 -9.22 -5.27
C LEU A 241 -3.83 -10.61 -4.97
N ASN A 242 -4.63 -11.67 -5.05
CA ASN A 242 -4.12 -13.03 -4.87
C ASN A 242 -3.13 -13.43 -5.96
N GLU A 243 -3.34 -12.98 -7.21
CA GLU A 243 -2.36 -13.17 -8.29
C GLU A 243 -1.05 -12.44 -7.97
N ILE A 244 -1.16 -11.18 -7.50
CA ILE A 244 0.00 -10.41 -7.04
C ILE A 244 0.74 -11.11 -5.90
N PHE A 245 0.05 -11.71 -4.94
CA PHE A 245 0.71 -12.46 -3.86
C PHE A 245 1.42 -13.72 -4.34
N ARG A 246 0.91 -14.40 -5.38
CA ARG A 246 1.62 -15.52 -6.00
C ARG A 246 2.90 -15.03 -6.67
N ASP A 247 2.83 -13.92 -7.37
CA ASP A 247 3.99 -13.28 -7.99
C ASP A 247 5.03 -12.84 -6.95
N LEU A 248 4.59 -12.24 -5.84
CA LEU A 248 5.45 -11.86 -4.73
C LEU A 248 6.06 -13.07 -4.01
N GLY A 249 5.31 -14.16 -3.86
CA GLY A 249 5.79 -15.41 -3.29
C GLY A 249 7.04 -15.93 -4.01
N ASN A 250 7.03 -15.86 -5.35
CA ASN A 250 8.18 -16.23 -6.16
C ASN A 250 9.41 -15.33 -5.91
N ILE A 251 9.21 -14.03 -5.66
CA ILE A 251 10.30 -13.07 -5.39
C ILE A 251 10.92 -13.27 -3.99
N VAL A 252 10.12 -13.71 -3.02
CA VAL A 252 10.54 -13.89 -1.62
C VAL A 252 11.25 -15.23 -1.40
N GLN A 253 10.87 -16.28 -2.14
CA GLN A 253 11.43 -17.63 -1.98
C GLN A 253 12.91 -17.72 -2.41
N GLU A 254 13.36 -16.84 -3.31
CA GLU A 254 14.77 -16.76 -3.76
C GLU A 254 15.72 -16.07 -2.76
N GLN A 255 15.21 -15.39 -1.73
CA GLN A 255 16.02 -14.51 -0.86
C GLN A 255 16.16 -14.95 0.61
N GLY A 256 15.48 -16.02 1.04
CA GLY A 256 15.71 -16.71 2.32
C GLY A 256 15.31 -15.96 3.61
N GLY A 257 14.13 -16.29 4.18
CA GLY A 257 13.69 -16.07 5.58
C GLY A 257 13.50 -14.60 6.01
N MET A 258 12.39 -14.13 6.59
CA MET A 258 11.56 -14.69 7.67
C MET A 258 10.18 -14.00 7.60
N ILE A 259 9.13 -14.77 7.33
CA ILE A 259 7.72 -14.35 7.31
C ILE A 259 7.14 -14.54 8.73
N ASP A 260 7.69 -13.87 9.74
CA ASP A 260 7.28 -14.17 11.13
C ASP A 260 7.12 -12.94 12.02
N ASN A 261 6.72 -11.80 11.44
CA ASN A 261 6.41 -10.58 12.20
C ASN A 261 5.14 -9.85 11.70
N ILE A 262 4.27 -10.54 10.96
CA ILE A 262 3.05 -9.94 10.39
C ILE A 262 2.03 -9.58 11.48
N GLU A 263 2.13 -10.18 12.67
CA GLU A 263 1.16 -9.98 13.75
C GLU A 263 1.37 -8.70 14.58
N PHE A 264 2.49 -7.96 14.42
CA PHE A 264 2.81 -6.85 15.33
C PHE A 264 2.87 -5.42 14.74
N ASN A 265 2.66 -5.21 13.44
CA ASN A 265 2.88 -3.87 12.84
C ASN A 265 1.60 -3.12 12.42
N ILE A 266 0.54 -3.17 13.22
CA ILE A 266 -0.67 -2.35 13.00
C ILE A 266 -0.55 -1.00 13.74
N ASN A 267 0.06 -0.97 14.93
CA ASN A 267 0.19 0.28 15.70
C ASN A 267 1.32 1.20 15.21
N SER A 268 2.39 0.67 14.59
CA SER A 268 3.50 1.50 14.12
C SER A 268 3.24 2.20 12.77
N ILE A 269 2.23 1.81 12.01
CA ILE A 269 1.93 2.42 10.70
C ILE A 269 1.16 3.74 10.85
N ALA A 270 0.28 3.84 11.84
CA ALA A 270 -0.38 5.10 12.20
C ALA A 270 0.66 6.16 12.62
N ASP A 271 1.67 5.75 13.42
CA ASP A 271 2.75 6.64 13.86
C ASP A 271 3.78 6.93 12.75
N ASN A 272 4.13 5.95 11.90
CA ASN A 272 5.04 6.16 10.77
C ASN A 272 4.44 7.04 9.66
N THR A 273 3.10 7.04 9.49
CA THR A 273 2.43 7.90 8.49
C THR A 273 2.56 9.38 8.84
N ALA A 274 2.54 9.73 10.13
CA ALA A 274 2.76 11.10 10.60
C ALA A 274 4.24 11.55 10.50
N GLY A 275 5.19 10.61 10.64
CA GLY A 275 6.63 10.90 10.54
C GLY A 275 7.16 11.02 9.10
N ALA A 276 6.68 10.19 8.18
CA ALA A 276 7.21 10.09 6.81
C ALA A 276 6.73 11.21 5.85
N ASP A 277 5.60 11.87 6.14
CA ASP A 277 5.14 13.04 5.39
C ASP A 277 6.15 14.20 5.47
N ARG A 278 6.84 14.35 6.62
CA ARG A 278 7.96 15.30 6.77
C ARG A 278 9.16 14.93 5.91
N GLU A 279 9.45 13.64 5.74
CA GLU A 279 10.68 13.18 5.08
C GLU A 279 10.56 13.27 3.53
N LEU A 280 9.35 13.06 2.99
CA LEU A 280 9.05 13.28 1.57
C LEU A 280 8.98 14.76 1.19
N VAL A 281 8.48 15.64 2.09
CA VAL A 281 8.57 17.10 1.89
C VAL A 281 10.03 17.56 1.84
N VAL A 282 10.90 17.01 2.68
CA VAL A 282 12.34 17.31 2.67
C VAL A 282 13.00 16.83 1.37
N ALA A 283 12.64 15.65 0.86
CA ALA A 283 13.16 15.15 -0.42
C ALA A 283 12.74 16.03 -1.62
N HIS A 284 11.49 16.50 -1.64
CA HIS A 284 10.98 17.40 -2.68
C HIS A 284 11.63 18.81 -2.58
N GLU A 285 11.89 19.32 -1.37
CA GLU A 285 12.67 20.55 -1.18
C GLU A 285 14.13 20.41 -1.62
N TYR A 286 14.76 19.24 -1.41
CA TYR A 286 16.11 18.95 -1.88
C TYR A 286 16.20 18.98 -3.41
N GLN A 287 15.24 18.39 -4.11
CA GLN A 287 15.18 18.39 -5.58
C GLN A 287 14.97 19.81 -6.15
N ARG A 288 14.15 20.63 -5.48
CA ARG A 288 13.93 22.05 -5.85
C ARG A 288 15.17 22.92 -5.61
N ARG A 289 15.96 22.63 -4.56
CA ARG A 289 17.24 23.31 -4.29
C ARG A 289 18.32 22.93 -5.29
N ALA A 290 18.36 21.68 -5.76
CA ALA A 290 19.27 21.26 -6.83
C ALA A 290 18.99 21.99 -8.15
N GLY A 291 17.71 22.12 -8.53
CA GLY A 291 17.31 22.87 -9.73
C GLY A 291 17.69 24.36 -9.69
N ARG A 292 17.55 25.02 -8.53
CA ARG A 292 17.96 26.43 -8.35
C ARG A 292 19.47 26.63 -8.48
N ARG A 293 20.29 25.69 -7.99
CA ARG A 293 21.76 25.77 -8.10
C ARG A 293 22.25 25.58 -9.54
N CYS A 294 21.57 24.74 -10.32
CA CYS A 294 21.87 24.56 -11.74
C CYS A 294 21.63 25.84 -12.56
N ILE A 295 20.54 26.56 -12.29
CA ILE A 295 20.23 27.83 -12.95
C ILE A 295 21.25 28.92 -12.61
N VAL A 296 21.68 29.00 -11.33
CA VAL A 296 22.72 29.95 -10.92
C VAL A 296 24.05 29.64 -11.60
N LEU A 297 24.44 28.36 -11.71
CA LEU A 297 25.64 27.95 -12.44
C LEU A 297 25.56 28.33 -13.93
N LEU A 298 24.40 28.13 -14.58
CA LEU A 298 24.20 28.52 -15.97
C LEU A 298 24.32 30.05 -16.18
N LEU A 299 23.81 30.86 -15.26
CA LEU A 299 23.95 32.32 -15.32
C LEU A 299 25.40 32.76 -15.16
N VAL A 300 26.16 32.13 -14.26
CA VAL A 300 27.60 32.42 -14.08
C VAL A 300 28.39 32.04 -15.33
N VAL A 301 28.13 30.87 -15.91
CA VAL A 301 28.78 30.43 -17.16
C VAL A 301 28.42 31.38 -18.31
N GLY A 302 27.15 31.75 -18.45
CA GLY A 302 26.71 32.71 -19.47
C GLY A 302 27.36 34.08 -19.33
N PHE A 303 27.53 34.56 -18.10
CA PHE A 303 28.22 35.83 -17.81
C PHE A 303 29.70 35.78 -18.19
N VAL A 304 30.40 34.68 -17.86
CA VAL A 304 31.81 34.49 -18.24
C VAL A 304 31.96 34.45 -19.76
N VAL A 305 31.07 33.75 -20.47
CA VAL A 305 31.08 33.70 -21.94
C VAL A 305 30.85 35.10 -22.54
N ALA A 306 29.92 35.88 -21.99
CA ALA A 306 29.66 37.24 -22.48
C ALA A 306 30.87 38.17 -22.32
N ILE A 307 31.61 38.07 -21.22
CA ILE A 307 32.85 38.84 -21.00
C ILE A 307 33.92 38.45 -22.01
N VAL A 308 34.10 37.15 -22.27
CA VAL A 308 35.09 36.66 -23.24
C VAL A 308 34.75 37.15 -24.65
N VAL A 309 33.48 37.12 -25.03
CA VAL A 309 33.02 37.59 -26.34
C VAL A 309 33.23 39.10 -26.49
N LEU A 310 32.92 39.90 -25.46
CA LEU A 310 33.16 41.35 -25.48
C LEU A 310 34.65 41.70 -25.54
N ALA A 311 35.52 40.93 -24.89
CA ALA A 311 36.97 41.14 -24.92
C ALA A 311 37.63 40.76 -26.26
N ILE A 312 36.94 39.97 -27.10
CA ILE A 312 37.41 39.58 -28.43
C ILE A 312 36.87 40.55 -29.51
N LEU A 313 35.69 41.12 -29.30
CA LEU A 313 35.00 41.99 -30.26
C LEU A 313 35.19 43.50 -30.01
N GLY A 314 35.64 43.88 -28.81
CA GLY A 314 36.04 45.25 -28.45
C GLY A 314 37.55 45.40 -28.44
#